data_AF-A0A7J8U7G1-F1
#
_entry.id   AF-A0A7J8U7G1-F1
#
_cell.length_a   1.000
_cell.length_b   1.000
_cell.length_c   1.000
_cell.angle_alpha   90.00
_cell.angle_beta   90.00
_cell.angle_gamma   90.00
#
_symmetry.space_group_name_H-M   'P 1'
#
loop_
_entity.id
_entity.type
_entity.pdbx_description
1 polymer ?
#
loop_
_entity_poly.entity_id
_entity_poly.type
_entity_poly.pdbx_seq_one_letter_code
_entity_poly.pdbx_strand_id
1 'polypeptide(L)'
;MNECELFKGHISQFITILNDLNNVEVQIDDEDKPMLLLYSLSPLYKFSRETLIYGRNKLSFKDVKGHLLSKDKLDNKFSSNSKGDR
;
A
#
# COMPACT_ATOMS: atom_id res chain seq x y z
N MET A 1 -17.09 4.65 2.41
CA MET A 1 -15.63 4.87 2.49
C MET A 1 -15.00 3.86 1.56
N ASN A 2 -14.29 4.30 0.52
CA ASN A 2 -13.64 3.40 -0.44
C ASN A 2 -12.32 2.87 0.17
N GLU A 3 -11.88 1.67 -0.21
CA GLU A 3 -10.63 1.07 0.29
C GLU A 3 -9.41 1.99 0.02
N CYS A 4 -9.48 2.82 -1.03
CA CYS A 4 -8.44 3.79 -1.38
C CYS A 4 -8.27 4.95 -0.41
N GLU A 5 -9.34 5.49 0.19
CA GLU A 5 -9.19 6.49 1.27
C GLU A 5 -8.55 5.87 2.50
N LEU A 6 -8.89 4.60 2.81
CA LEU A 6 -8.26 3.87 3.92
C LEU A 6 -6.77 3.68 3.68
N PHE A 7 -6.33 3.33 2.47
CA PHE A 7 -4.91 3.20 2.15
C PHE A 7 -4.16 4.53 2.21
N LYS A 8 -4.74 5.61 1.67
CA LYS A 8 -4.11 6.94 1.73
C LYS A 8 -3.94 7.41 3.17
N GLY A 9 -4.97 7.27 4.00
CA GLY A 9 -4.92 7.61 5.42
C GLY A 9 -3.88 6.79 6.17
N HIS A 10 -3.89 5.46 5.99
CA HIS A 10 -2.95 4.56 6.65
C HIS A 10 -1.49 4.82 6.25
N ILE A 11 -1.21 4.97 4.94
CA ILE A 11 0.14 5.28 4.46
C ILE A 11 0.61 6.64 4.99
N SER A 12 -0.29 7.63 5.07
CA SER A 12 0.05 8.93 5.64
C SER A 12 0.42 8.81 7.12
N GLN A 13 -0.38 8.11 7.93
CA GLN A 13 -0.06 7.87 9.35
C GLN A 13 1.25 7.11 9.51
N PHE A 14 1.50 6.08 8.69
CA PHE A 14 2.74 5.32 8.74
C PHE A 14 3.96 6.22 8.46
N ILE A 15 3.90 7.11 7.47
CA ILE A 15 4.98 8.06 7.18
C ILE A 15 5.18 9.04 8.34
N THR A 16 4.11 9.52 8.97
CA THR A 16 4.21 10.36 10.17
C THR A 16 4.94 9.64 11.29
N ILE A 17 4.59 8.39 11.58
CA ILE A 17 5.27 7.58 12.61
C ILE A 17 6.76 7.41 12.29
N LEU A 18 7.13 7.14 11.03
CA LEU A 18 8.54 7.05 10.64
C LEU A 18 9.30 8.36 10.89
N ASN A 19 8.66 9.50 10.60
CA ASN A 19 9.26 10.81 10.85
C ASN A 19 9.41 11.07 12.35
N ASP A 20 8.39 10.72 13.15
CA ASP A 20 8.42 10.88 14.61
C ASP A 20 9.52 10.02 15.25
N LEU A 21 9.69 8.78 14.78
CA LEU A 21 10.80 7.91 15.19
C LEU A 21 12.16 8.53 14.82
N ASN A 22 12.29 9.04 13.60
CA ASN A 22 13.52 9.69 13.16
C ASN A 22 13.83 10.95 13.99
N ASN A 23 12.81 11.70 14.43
CA ASN A 23 12.97 12.87 15.30
C ASN A 23 13.50 12.53 16.69
N VAL A 24 13.29 11.29 17.16
CA VAL A 24 13.88 10.76 18.40
C VAL A 24 15.11 9.89 18.14
N GLU A 25 15.77 10.08 17.00
CA GLU A 25 16.99 9.38 16.57
C GLU A 25 16.82 7.85 16.37
N VAL A 26 15.58 7.38 16.20
CA VAL A 26 15.29 5.99 15.84
C VAL A 26 15.12 5.89 14.33
N GLN A 27 16.15 5.37 13.66
CA GLN A 27 16.13 5.12 12.22
C GLN A 27 15.66 3.70 11.92
N ILE A 28 14.78 3.59 10.93
CA ILE A 28 14.39 2.30 10.35
C ILE A 28 15.04 2.22 8.98
N ASP A 29 15.63 1.06 8.67
CA ASP A 29 16.28 0.83 7.40
C ASP A 29 15.28 0.83 6.25
N ASP A 30 15.69 1.35 5.11
CA ASP A 30 14.84 1.42 3.91
C ASP A 30 14.39 0.04 3.40
N GLU A 31 15.16 -1.01 3.72
CA GLU A 31 14.84 -2.40 3.43
C GLU A 31 13.66 -2.91 4.28
N ASP A 32 13.53 -2.42 5.52
CA ASP A 32 12.51 -2.85 6.47
C ASP A 32 11.19 -2.07 6.35
N LYS A 33 11.26 -0.79 5.95
CA LYS A 33 10.08 0.08 5.74
C LYS A 33 8.96 -0.57 4.91
N PRO A 34 9.22 -1.17 3.72
CA PRO A 34 8.17 -1.81 2.92
C PRO A 34 7.53 -3.00 3.63
N MET A 35 8.31 -3.80 4.37
CA MET A 35 7.78 -4.92 5.15
C MET A 35 6.91 -4.42 6.30
N LEU A 36 7.38 -3.45 7.07
CA LEU A 36 6.62 -2.86 8.17
C LEU A 36 5.30 -2.25 7.71
N LEU A 37 5.31 -1.55 6.56
CA LEU A 37 4.08 -1.04 5.96
C LEU A 37 3.11 -2.18 5.62
N LEU A 38 3.59 -3.25 4.98
CA LEU A 38 2.75 -4.40 4.66
C LEU A 38 2.19 -5.09 5.90
N TYR A 39 3.01 -5.27 6.94
CA TYR A 39 2.59 -5.91 8.19
C TYR A 39 1.60 -5.08 9.00
N SER A 40 1.67 -3.76 8.91
CA SER A 40 0.72 -2.84 9.55
C SER A 40 -0.68 -2.84 8.92
N LEU A 41 -0.85 -3.42 7.73
CA LEU A 41 -2.15 -3.50 7.06
C LEU A 41 -3.04 -4.58 7.69
N SER A 42 -4.34 -4.30 7.74
CA SER A 42 -5.37 -5.21 8.25
C SER A 42 -5.35 -6.60 7.57
N PRO A 43 -5.78 -7.69 8.23
CA PRO A 43 -5.78 -9.05 7.68
C PRO A 43 -6.55 -9.22 6.37
N LEU A 44 -7.50 -8.33 6.10
CA LEU A 44 -8.27 -8.26 4.85
C LEU A 44 -7.39 -8.12 3.59
N TYR A 45 -6.12 -7.71 3.76
CA TYR A 45 -5.18 -7.50 2.65
C TYR A 45 -4.14 -8.62 2.51
N LYS A 46 -4.36 -9.78 3.15
CA LYS A 46 -3.44 -10.94 3.09
C LYS A 46 -3.15 -11.36 1.65
N PHE A 47 -4.16 -11.48 0.80
CA PHE A 47 -3.99 -11.85 -0.61
C PHE A 47 -3.21 -10.81 -1.43
N SER A 48 -3.45 -9.51 -1.16
CA SER A 48 -2.71 -8.42 -1.83
C SER A 48 -1.25 -8.39 -1.39
N ARG A 49 -0.98 -8.73 -0.13
CA ARG A 49 0.37 -8.82 0.44
C ARG A 49 1.13 -10.00 -0.14
N GLU A 50 0.51 -11.18 -0.17
CA GLU A 50 1.05 -12.39 -0.77
C GLU A 50 1.38 -12.17 -2.25
N THR A 51 0.45 -11.59 -3.03
CA THR A 51 0.68 -11.25 -4.44
C THR A 51 1.84 -10.26 -4.64
N LEU A 52 1.99 -9.29 -3.73
CA LEU A 52 3.05 -8.29 -3.84
C LEU A 52 4.44 -8.86 -3.55
N ILE A 53 4.52 -9.82 -2.63
CA ILE A 53 5.76 -10.48 -2.21
C ILE A 53 6.11 -11.64 -3.15
N TYR A 54 5.12 -12.24 -3.81
CA TYR A 54 5.31 -13.41 -4.66
C TYR A 54 6.35 -13.17 -5.77
N GLY A 55 7.42 -13.97 -5.76
CA GLY A 55 8.50 -13.91 -6.75
C GLY A 55 9.42 -12.69 -6.63
N ARG A 56 9.28 -11.84 -5.60
CA ARG A 56 10.15 -10.68 -5.38
C ARG A 56 11.10 -10.92 -4.20
N ASN A 57 12.40 -10.81 -4.48
CA ASN A 57 13.45 -10.90 -3.46
C ASN A 57 13.73 -9.57 -2.76
N LYS A 58 13.37 -8.44 -3.40
CA LYS A 58 13.50 -7.09 -2.86
C LYS A 58 12.23 -6.31 -3.10
N LEU A 59 11.82 -5.52 -2.12
CA LEU A 59 10.68 -4.62 -2.19
C LEU A 59 11.16 -3.21 -1.89
N SER A 60 10.69 -2.25 -2.67
CA SER A 60 10.93 -0.83 -2.37
C SER A 60 9.68 -0.21 -1.76
N PHE A 61 9.88 0.69 -0.80
CA PHE A 61 8.79 1.42 -0.17
C PHE A 61 7.91 2.15 -1.20
N LYS A 62 8.54 2.69 -2.27
CA LYS A 62 7.86 3.36 -3.37
C LYS A 62 6.94 2.41 -4.15
N ASP A 63 7.39 1.20 -4.45
CA ASP A 63 6.60 0.22 -5.19
C ASP A 63 5.43 -0.32 -4.36
N VAL A 64 5.64 -0.56 -3.07
CA VAL A 64 4.57 -0.96 -2.14
C VAL A 64 3.50 0.13 -2.07
N LYS A 65 3.90 1.38 -1.83
CA LYS A 65 2.98 2.53 -1.82
C LYS A 65 2.26 2.69 -3.16
N GLY A 66 2.98 2.60 -4.27
CA GLY A 66 2.43 2.69 -5.62
C GLY A 66 1.38 1.62 -5.89
N HIS A 67 1.62 0.37 -5.50
CA HIS A 67 0.69 -0.73 -5.67
C HIS A 67 -0.58 -0.55 -4.81
N LEU A 68 -0.41 -0.21 -3.52
CA LEU A 68 -1.54 0.02 -2.61
C LEU A 68 -2.43 1.18 -3.08
N LEU A 69 -1.83 2.23 -3.65
CA LEU A 69 -2.55 3.38 -4.19
C LEU A 69 -3.10 3.15 -5.61
N SER A 70 -2.54 2.20 -6.39
CA SER A 70 -2.95 1.94 -7.78
C SER A 70 -4.11 0.96 -7.91
N LYS A 71 -4.49 0.24 -6.84
CA LYS A 71 -5.71 -0.57 -6.81
C LYS A 71 -6.97 0.25 -7.19
N ASP A 72 -6.92 1.58 -7.02
CA ASP A 72 -7.89 2.59 -7.51
C ASP A 72 -8.18 2.48 -9.03
N LYS A 73 -7.22 2.04 -9.85
CA LYS A 73 -7.34 2.06 -11.32
C LYS A 73 -7.95 0.80 -11.93
N LEU A 74 -7.90 -0.34 -11.23
CA LEU A 74 -8.46 -1.59 -11.75
C LEU A 74 -9.96 -1.68 -11.47
N ASP A 75 -10.39 -1.32 -10.27
CA ASP A 75 -11.81 -1.38 -9.90
C ASP A 75 -12.64 -0.30 -10.62
N ASN A 76 -12.09 0.90 -10.82
CA ASN A 76 -12.77 1.97 -11.56
C ASN A 76 -12.83 1.74 -13.09
N LYS A 77 -11.92 0.92 -13.63
CA LYS A 77 -11.94 0.52 -15.05
C LYS A 77 -12.96 -0.59 -15.35
N PHE A 78 -13.29 -1.44 -14.36
CA PHE A 78 -14.36 -2.42 -14.52
C PHE A 78 -15.76 -1.82 -14.38
N SER A 79 -15.94 -0.72 -13.64
CA SER A 79 -17.24 -0.02 -13.55
C SER A 79 -17.59 0.86 -14.76
N SER A 80 -16.66 1.16 -15.66
CA SER A 80 -16.89 2.07 -16.79
C SER A 80 -17.07 1.38 -18.16
N ASN A 81 -17.02 0.04 -18.21
CA ASN A 81 -17.10 -0.71 -19.47
C ASN A 81 -18.42 -1.47 -19.72
N SER A 82 -19.51 -1.17 -18.99
CA SER A 82 -20.83 -1.83 -19.20
C SER A 82 -21.92 -0.93 -19.83
N LYS A 83 -21.55 0.08 -20.61
CA LYS A 83 -22.50 0.80 -21.48
C LYS A 83 -21.97 0.81 -22.92
N GLY A 84 -21.91 -0.39 -23.50
CA GLY A 84 -21.78 -0.61 -24.93
C GLY A 84 -23.07 -1.25 -25.44
N ASP A 85 -23.79 -0.47 -26.24
CA ASP A 85 -24.64 -0.83 -27.37
C ASP A 85 -25.84 -1.79 -27.17
N ARG A 86 -27.03 -1.19 -27.17
CA ARG A 86 -28.24 -1.75 -27.82
C ARG A 86 -28.90 -0.67 -28.66
#